data_AF-A0A5J6LPI9-F1
#
_entry.id   AF-A0A5J6LPI9-F1
#
_cell.length_a   1.000
_cell.length_b   1.000
_cell.length_c   1.000
_cell.angle_alpha   90.00
_cell.angle_beta   90.00
_cell.angle_gamma   90.00
#
_symmetry.space_group_name_H-M   'P 1'
#
loop_
_entity.id
_entity.type
_entity.pdbx_description
1 polymer ?
#
loop_
_entity_poly.entity_id
_entity_poly.type
_entity_poly.pdbx_seq_one_letter_code
_entity_poly.pdbx_strand_id
1 'polypeptide(L)'
;MEVITNILKDIHLKNYEDIKNYVDESEIDDLNEFFGYVEKTLELNDFDTIDEYGVACNFHPPYEYSQLEIYDYNDHSGFTVDYEMTSNSELVDMTLQLEFLYTKDGYKVRFLNIDSD
;
A
#
# COMPACT_ATOMS: atom_id res chain seq x y z
N MET A 1 7.92 3.46 7.99
CA MET A 1 8.13 2.10 7.42
C MET A 1 7.29 1.06 8.13
N GLU A 2 7.30 0.96 9.47
CA GLU A 2 6.55 -0.08 10.21
C GLU A 2 5.05 -0.17 9.83
N VAL A 3 4.38 0.97 9.64
CA VAL A 3 2.98 1.02 9.18
C VAL A 3 2.79 0.29 7.84
N ILE A 4 3.58 0.65 6.82
CA ILE A 4 3.51 0.03 5.49
C ILE A 4 3.82 -1.47 5.58
N THR A 5 4.83 -1.84 6.36
CA THR A 5 5.20 -3.23 6.61
C THR A 5 4.04 -4.04 7.21
N ASN A 6 3.36 -3.50 8.22
CA ASN A 6 2.23 -4.17 8.86
C ASN A 6 1.01 -4.27 7.95
N ILE A 7 0.72 -3.20 7.20
CA ILE A 7 -0.39 -3.20 6.23
C ILE A 7 -0.14 -4.25 5.14
N LEU A 8 1.03 -4.25 4.48
CA LEU A 8 1.34 -5.23 3.44
C LEU A 8 1.34 -6.67 3.97
N LYS A 9 1.77 -6.87 5.23
CA LYS A 9 1.67 -8.18 5.89
C LYS A 9 0.22 -8.62 6.06
N ASP A 10 -0.68 -7.75 6.51
CA ASP A 10 -2.09 -8.11 6.66
C ASP A 10 -2.81 -8.23 5.31
N ILE A 11 -2.39 -7.50 4.27
CA ILE A 11 -2.84 -7.75 2.89
C ILE A 11 -2.40 -9.15 2.44
N HIS A 12 -1.12 -9.49 2.61
CA HIS A 12 -0.55 -10.80 2.25
C HIS A 12 -1.29 -11.96 2.93
N LEU A 13 -1.60 -11.81 4.22
CA LEU A 13 -2.30 -12.79 5.03
C LEU A 13 -3.83 -12.73 4.89
N LYS A 14 -4.36 -11.78 4.11
CA LYS A 14 -5.79 -11.54 3.90
C LYS A 14 -6.57 -11.17 5.18
N ASN A 15 -5.89 -10.49 6.11
CA ASN A 15 -6.45 -9.95 7.35
C ASN A 15 -6.90 -8.49 7.14
N TYR A 16 -7.71 -8.21 6.11
CA TYR A 16 -7.98 -6.84 5.65
C TYR A 16 -8.58 -5.93 6.74
N GLU A 17 -9.41 -6.48 7.62
CA GLU A 17 -9.99 -5.73 8.74
C GLU A 17 -8.96 -5.25 9.76
N ASP A 18 -7.82 -5.93 9.88
CA ASP A 18 -6.80 -5.58 10.87
C ASP A 18 -5.97 -4.37 10.43
N ILE A 19 -6.04 -3.97 9.15
CA ILE A 19 -5.38 -2.76 8.62
C ILE A 19 -5.79 -1.50 9.38
N LYS A 20 -7.04 -1.43 9.86
CA LYS A 20 -7.54 -0.31 10.68
C LYS A 20 -6.81 -0.15 12.02
N ASN A 21 -6.03 -1.16 12.45
CA ASN A 21 -5.22 -1.07 13.66
C ASN A 21 -3.93 -0.27 13.44
N TYR A 22 -3.56 0.03 12.19
CA TYR A 22 -2.32 0.75 11.84
C TYR A 22 -2.56 2.14 11.26
N VAL A 23 -3.82 2.50 11.03
CA VAL A 23 -4.22 3.81 10.48
C VAL A 23 -5.20 4.50 11.42
N ASP A 24 -5.15 5.83 11.45
CA ASP A 24 -6.08 6.63 12.26
C ASP A 24 -7.41 6.84 11.52
N GLU A 25 -7.36 6.95 10.19
CA GLU A 25 -8.52 7.19 9.33
C GLU A 25 -8.36 6.39 8.02
N SER A 26 -9.47 6.12 7.34
CA SER A 26 -9.51 5.41 6.06
C SER A 26 -10.54 6.11 5.16
N GLU A 27 -10.19 6.35 3.90
CA GLU A 27 -11.15 6.81 2.88
C GLU A 27 -12.02 5.66 2.37
N ILE A 28 -11.65 4.42 2.68
CA ILE A 28 -12.39 3.21 2.37
C ILE A 28 -13.23 2.81 3.60
N ASP A 29 -14.55 2.82 3.44
CA ASP A 29 -15.50 2.51 4.52
C ASP A 29 -15.54 1.01 4.88
N ASP A 30 -15.55 0.12 3.88
CA ASP A 30 -15.55 -1.33 4.05
C ASP A 30 -14.30 -1.94 3.39
N LEU A 31 -13.30 -2.25 4.21
CA LEU A 31 -12.03 -2.80 3.73
C LEU A 31 -12.21 -4.21 3.16
N ASN A 32 -13.08 -5.05 3.72
CA ASN A 32 -13.30 -6.39 3.18
C ASN A 32 -13.93 -6.33 1.79
N GLU A 33 -14.94 -5.49 1.59
CA GLU A 33 -15.54 -5.29 0.27
C GLU A 33 -14.51 -4.76 -0.71
N PHE A 34 -13.73 -3.75 -0.30
CA PHE A 34 -12.69 -3.15 -1.11
C PHE A 34 -11.62 -4.16 -1.56
N PHE A 35 -11.07 -4.93 -0.62
CA PHE A 35 -10.06 -5.95 -0.93
C PHE A 35 -10.64 -7.13 -1.73
N GLY A 36 -11.96 -7.37 -1.69
CA GLY A 36 -12.61 -8.29 -2.62
C GLY A 36 -12.42 -7.90 -4.09
N TYR A 37 -12.34 -6.60 -4.41
CA TYR A 37 -11.99 -6.14 -5.76
C TYR A 37 -10.51 -6.36 -6.07
N VAL A 38 -9.61 -6.12 -5.10
CA VAL A 38 -8.16 -6.37 -5.24
C VAL A 38 -7.90 -7.85 -5.51
N GLU A 39 -8.49 -8.75 -4.73
CA GLU A 39 -8.36 -10.20 -4.93
C GLU A 39 -8.87 -10.64 -6.30
N LYS A 40 -9.99 -10.07 -6.76
CA LYS A 40 -10.52 -10.36 -8.08
C LYS A 40 -9.57 -9.88 -9.20
N THR A 41 -8.93 -8.72 -9.03
CA THR A 41 -7.91 -8.24 -9.98
C THR A 41 -6.71 -9.17 -10.02
N LEU A 42 -6.24 -9.67 -8.87
CA LEU A 42 -5.16 -10.65 -8.83
C LEU A 42 -5.55 -11.95 -9.54
N GLU A 43 -6.73 -12.49 -9.24
CA GLU A 43 -7.26 -13.71 -9.88
C GLU A 43 -7.34 -13.57 -11.41
N LEU A 44 -7.83 -12.43 -11.90
CA LEU A 44 -7.97 -12.18 -13.35
C LEU A 44 -6.63 -12.08 -14.10
N ASN A 45 -5.54 -11.80 -13.38
CA ASN A 45 -4.20 -11.66 -13.93
C ASN A 45 -3.27 -12.84 -13.55
N ASP A 46 -3.83 -13.94 -13.05
CA ASP A 46 -3.09 -15.13 -12.61
C ASP A 46 -2.04 -14.87 -11.50
N PHE A 47 -2.25 -13.82 -10.70
CA PHE A 47 -1.46 -13.55 -9.50
C PHE A 47 -2.03 -14.27 -8.27
N ASP A 48 -1.16 -14.55 -7.29
CA ASP A 48 -1.55 -15.20 -6.04
C ASP A 48 -1.90 -14.14 -4.97
N THR A 49 -1.05 -13.98 -3.97
CA THR A 49 -1.19 -12.95 -2.95
C THR A 49 -0.19 -11.82 -3.19
N ILE A 50 -0.49 -10.63 -2.67
CA ILE A 50 0.46 -9.51 -2.62
C ILE A 50 1.63 -9.90 -1.72
N ASP A 51 2.84 -9.59 -2.15
CA ASP A 51 4.06 -9.83 -1.39
C ASP A 51 4.14 -8.93 -0.14
N GLU A 52 4.84 -9.41 0.88
CA GLU A 52 5.18 -8.58 2.04
C GLU A 52 6.15 -7.44 1.65
N TYR A 53 6.24 -6.42 2.52
CA TYR A 53 7.14 -5.30 2.32
C TYR A 53 8.60 -5.72 2.09
N GLY A 54 9.22 -5.16 1.06
CA GLY A 54 10.65 -5.33 0.77
C GLY A 54 11.02 -6.61 0.03
N VAL A 55 10.04 -7.41 -0.42
CA VAL A 55 10.29 -8.43 -1.44
C VAL A 55 10.77 -7.72 -2.71
N ALA A 56 11.94 -8.12 -3.20
CA ALA A 56 12.58 -7.45 -4.32
C ALA A 56 11.78 -7.65 -5.61
N CYS A 57 11.37 -6.55 -6.25
CA CYS A 57 10.76 -6.59 -7.58
C CYS A 57 11.75 -7.07 -8.66
N ASN A 58 11.29 -7.90 -9.59
CA ASN A 58 12.06 -8.42 -10.71
C ASN A 58 11.95 -7.56 -11.99
N PHE A 59 11.34 -6.38 -11.91
CA PHE A 59 11.12 -5.48 -13.04
C PHE A 59 12.41 -5.12 -13.77
N HIS A 60 12.32 -5.08 -15.11
CA HIS A 60 13.43 -4.79 -16.00
C HIS A 60 13.01 -3.86 -17.16
N PRO A 61 13.82 -2.84 -17.50
CA PRO A 61 15.12 -2.53 -16.94
C PRO A 61 15.05 -1.84 -15.56
N PRO A 62 16.05 -2.08 -14.68
CA PRO A 62 16.00 -1.68 -13.26
C PRO A 62 16.31 -0.20 -12.98
N TYR A 63 16.60 0.61 -13.99
CA TYR A 63 17.04 2.00 -13.76
C TYR A 63 15.81 2.90 -13.52
N GLU A 64 15.85 3.68 -12.44
CA GLU A 64 14.80 4.63 -11.97
C GLU A 64 13.60 4.00 -11.23
N TYR A 65 13.56 2.68 -11.09
CA TYR A 65 12.48 1.99 -10.39
C TYR A 65 12.64 2.02 -8.86
N SER A 66 11.59 2.41 -8.14
CA SER A 66 11.49 2.31 -6.68
C SER A 66 10.10 1.86 -6.28
N GLN A 67 10.00 0.72 -5.57
CA GLN A 67 8.72 0.29 -5.00
C GLN A 67 8.15 1.27 -3.97
N LEU A 68 8.98 2.13 -3.39
CA LEU A 68 8.56 3.09 -2.38
C LEU A 68 8.88 4.50 -2.87
N GLU A 69 7.84 5.30 -3.02
CA GLU A 69 7.95 6.71 -3.34
C GLU A 69 7.33 7.55 -2.22
N ILE A 70 7.95 8.69 -1.93
CA ILE A 70 7.54 9.59 -0.84
C ILE A 70 7.45 11.00 -1.41
N TYR A 71 6.30 11.64 -1.18
CA TYR A 71 6.01 12.96 -1.71
C TYR A 71 5.68 13.92 -0.57
N ASP A 72 6.59 14.86 -0.29
CA ASP A 72 6.37 15.90 0.71
C ASP A 72 5.35 16.94 0.22
N TYR A 73 4.45 17.34 1.10
CA TYR A 73 3.54 18.45 0.83
C TYR A 73 4.26 19.80 0.92
N ASN A 74 3.95 20.68 -0.03
CA ASN A 74 4.54 22.04 -0.10
C ASN A 74 4.22 22.91 1.12
N ASP A 75 3.13 22.64 1.83
CA ASP A 75 2.73 23.36 3.04
C ASP A 75 3.33 22.77 4.32
N HIS A 76 4.16 21.72 4.20
CA HIS A 76 4.78 20.99 5.29
C HIS A 76 3.78 20.38 6.29
N SER A 77 2.53 20.16 5.87
CA SER A 77 1.52 19.50 6.71
C SER A 77 1.74 17.99 6.82
N GLY A 78 2.48 17.39 5.89
CA GLY A 78 2.68 15.95 5.83
C GLY A 78 3.39 15.50 4.56
N PHE A 79 3.25 14.22 4.25
CA PHE A 79 3.70 13.58 3.02
C PHE A 79 2.76 12.43 2.63
N THR A 80 2.74 12.05 1.36
CA THR A 80 2.15 10.79 0.91
C THR A 80 3.21 9.75 0.62
N VAL A 81 2.78 8.50 0.67
CA VAL A 81 3.56 7.34 0.30
C VAL A 81 2.79 6.55 -0.73
N ASP A 82 3.47 6.25 -1.82
CA ASP A 82 3.04 5.30 -2.83
C ASP A 82 3.94 4.07 -2.72
N TYR A 83 3.31 2.90 -2.61
CA TYR A 83 4.00 1.62 -2.61
C TYR A 83 3.49 0.73 -3.72
N GLU A 84 4.31 0.54 -4.76
CA GLU A 84 4.00 -0.36 -5.86
C GLU A 84 4.08 -1.81 -5.37
N MET A 85 2.94 -2.48 -5.44
CA MET A 85 2.80 -3.84 -4.93
C MET A 85 3.29 -4.86 -5.95
N THR A 86 3.75 -6.00 -5.43
CA THR A 86 4.18 -7.14 -6.22
C THR A 86 3.47 -8.42 -5.77
N SER A 87 3.48 -9.44 -6.61
CA SER A 87 3.14 -10.82 -6.27
C SER A 87 4.21 -11.73 -6.85
N ASN A 88 4.85 -12.58 -6.03
CA ASN A 88 5.99 -13.40 -6.45
C ASN A 88 7.09 -12.57 -7.15
N SER A 89 7.37 -11.37 -6.63
CA SER A 89 8.34 -10.41 -7.17
C SER A 89 7.95 -9.73 -8.51
N GLU A 90 6.77 -10.01 -9.06
CA GLU A 90 6.25 -9.37 -10.29
C GLU A 90 5.31 -8.22 -9.94
N LEU A 91 5.35 -7.12 -10.70
CA LEU A 91 4.42 -6.00 -10.54
C LEU A 91 2.98 -6.46 -10.80
N VAL A 92 2.06 -6.04 -9.92
CA VAL A 92 0.62 -6.32 -10.06
C VAL A 92 -0.17 -5.12 -10.58
N ASP A 93 0.51 -4.08 -11.07
CA ASP A 93 -0.06 -2.80 -11.52
C ASP A 93 -1.05 -2.19 -10.51
N MET A 94 -0.71 -2.30 -9.22
CA MET A 94 -1.47 -1.72 -8.13
C MET A 94 -0.54 -1.05 -7.11
N THR A 95 -0.96 0.13 -6.64
CA THR A 95 -0.17 1.00 -5.77
C THR A 95 -0.94 1.28 -4.49
N LEU A 96 -0.36 0.88 -3.35
CA LEU A 96 -0.88 1.22 -2.03
C LEU A 96 -0.56 2.68 -1.71
N GLN A 97 -1.59 3.48 -1.43
CA GLN A 97 -1.47 4.91 -1.15
C GLN A 97 -1.82 5.22 0.30
N LEU A 98 -0.88 5.85 1.01
CA LEU A 98 -1.04 6.28 2.40
C LEU A 98 -0.68 7.77 2.54
N GLU A 99 -1.34 8.44 3.47
CA GLU A 99 -0.98 9.81 3.87
C GLU A 99 -0.49 9.85 5.31
N PHE A 100 0.56 10.61 5.55
CA PHE A 100 1.13 10.87 6.86
C PHE A 100 1.06 12.37 7.15
N LEU A 101 0.14 12.77 8.03
CA LEU A 101 -0.05 14.17 8.42
C LEU A 101 0.68 14.46 9.73
N TYR A 102 1.59 15.42 9.73
CA TYR A 102 2.32 15.82 10.93
C TYR A 102 1.38 16.37 12.01
N THR A 103 1.63 15.97 13.24
CA THR A 103 0.97 16.47 14.44
C THR A 103 1.99 16.94 15.46
N LYS A 104 1.52 17.45 16.61
CA LYS A 104 2.42 17.87 17.69
C LYS A 104 3.24 16.72 18.28
N ASP A 105 2.70 15.50 18.22
CA ASP A 105 3.23 14.33 18.93
C ASP A 105 3.71 13.22 17.98
N GLY A 106 3.74 13.47 16.66
CA GLY A 106 4.12 12.48 15.65
C GLY A 106 3.40 12.75 14.33
N TYR A 107 2.71 11.73 13.82
CA TYR A 107 1.89 11.84 12.62
C TYR A 107 0.57 11.08 12.81
N LYS A 108 -0.47 11.52 12.10
CA LYS A 108 -1.65 10.71 11.79
C LYS A 108 -1.41 9.96 10.49
N VAL A 109 -1.91 8.74 10.39
CA VAL A 109 -1.87 7.95 9.17
C VAL A 109 -3.28 7.80 8.60
N ARG A 110 -3.43 8.05 7.30
CA ARG A 110 -4.68 7.82 6.58
C ARG A 110 -4.47 6.77 5.49
N PHE A 111 -5.31 5.75 5.46
CA PHE A 111 -5.40 4.83 4.33
C PHE A 111 -6.19 5.52 3.22
N LEU A 112 -5.56 5.78 2.08
CA LEU A 112 -6.23 6.50 0.98
C LEU A 112 -6.89 5.52 0.03
N ASN A 113 -6.10 4.67 -0.61
CA ASN A 113 -6.60 3.74 -1.62
C ASN A 113 -5.56 2.65 -1.94
N ILE A 114 -5.99 1.69 -2.74
CA ILE A 114 -5.12 0.96 -3.66
C ILE A 114 -5.52 1.42 -5.06
N ASP A 115 -4.65 2.16 -5.72
CA ASP A 115 -4.87 2.61 -7.09
C ASP A 115 -4.38 1.56 -8.08
N SER A 116 -5.04 1.47 -9.22
CA SER A 116 -4.61 0.62 -10.35
C SER A 116 -4.36 1.54 -11.53
N ASP A 117 -3.15 1.49 -12.09
CA ASP A 117 -2.75 2.31 -13.24
C ASP A 117 -3.53 1.98 -14.54
#